data_AF-A0ABD4Z153-F1
#
_entry.id   AF-A0ABD4Z153-F1
#
_cell.length_a   1.000
_cell.length_b   1.000
_cell.length_c   1.000
_cell.angle_alpha   90.00
_cell.angle_beta   90.00
_cell.angle_gamma   90.00
#
_symmetry.space_group_name_H-M   'P 1'
#
loop_
_entity.id
_entity.type
_entity.pdbx_description
1 polymer ?
#
loop_
_entity_poly.entity_id
_entity_poly.type
_entity_poly.pdbx_seq_one_letter_code
_entity_poly.pdbx_strand_id
1 'polypeptide(L)'
;MRSLLERPITFRLSDAARRRYEQAAADRGMTLSAYLRDRLEIDDQVAEHVSQLRLTLLDSGVGGQPDASLLPILLEMLLLTRRHSPPGDLRAVHLELERQGVTPRSLK
;
A
#
# COMPACT_ATOMS: atom_id res chain seq x y z
N MET A 1 -22.81 6.34 -23.16
CA MET A 1 -23.48 6.67 -21.88
C MET A 1 -22.43 6.66 -20.77
N ARG A 2 -22.05 7.82 -20.23
CA ARG A 2 -21.29 8.00 -18.98
C ARG A 2 -21.94 9.17 -18.23
N SER A 3 -23.10 8.91 -17.63
CA SER A 3 -23.59 9.72 -16.51
C SER A 3 -22.85 9.26 -15.25
N LEU A 4 -22.84 10.07 -14.19
CA LEU A 4 -22.23 9.86 -12.86
C LEU A 4 -20.87 10.57 -12.62
N LEU A 5 -20.88 11.90 -12.70
CA LEU A 5 -20.17 12.73 -11.72
C LEU A 5 -21.18 13.76 -11.19
N GLU A 6 -22.22 13.28 -10.50
CA GLU A 6 -23.41 14.09 -10.19
C GLU A 6 -23.18 15.17 -9.13
N ARG A 7 -22.06 15.15 -8.38
CA ARG A 7 -21.73 16.22 -7.41
C ARG A 7 -20.22 16.48 -7.32
N PRO A 8 -19.74 17.72 -7.59
CA PRO A 8 -18.36 18.08 -7.32
C PRO A 8 -18.12 18.08 -5.80
N ILE A 9 -17.06 17.39 -5.38
CA ILE A 9 -16.60 17.41 -3.99
C ILE A 9 -15.43 18.38 -3.92
N THR A 10 -15.51 19.34 -3.00
CA THR A 10 -14.44 20.32 -2.78
C THR A 10 -13.55 19.83 -1.64
N PHE A 11 -12.32 19.44 -1.96
CA PHE A 11 -11.33 19.00 -0.98
C PHE A 11 -10.36 20.14 -0.68
N ARG A 12 -10.06 20.38 0.59
CA ARG A 12 -8.97 21.26 1.00
C ARG A 12 -7.72 20.42 1.24
N LEU A 13 -6.69 20.65 0.44
CA LEU A 13 -5.37 20.06 0.61
C LEU A 13 -4.44 21.10 1.23
N SER A 14 -3.52 20.67 2.09
CA SER A 14 -2.40 21.51 2.48
C SER A 14 -1.51 21.78 1.26
N ASP A 15 -0.79 22.91 1.26
CA ASP A 15 0.08 23.28 0.13
C ASP A 15 1.16 22.21 -0.16
N ALA A 16 1.68 21.58 0.90
CA ALA A 16 2.64 20.49 0.78
C ALA A 16 2.02 19.21 0.17
N ALA A 17 0.76 18.92 0.46
CA ALA A 17 0.05 17.80 -0.17
C ALA A 17 -0.28 18.10 -1.63
N ARG A 18 -0.72 19.32 -1.93
CA ARG A 18 -1.04 19.75 -3.31
C ARG A 18 0.17 19.61 -4.23
N ARG A 19 1.33 20.16 -3.83
CA ARG A 19 2.57 20.08 -4.64
C ARG A 19 3.00 18.64 -4.90
N ARG A 20 2.95 17.77 -3.88
CA ARG A 20 3.30 16.36 -4.03
C ARG A 20 2.41 15.64 -5.04
N TYR A 21 1.10 15.89 -4.98
CA TYR A 21 0.16 15.25 -5.89
C TYR A 21 0.17 15.83 -7.29
N GLU A 22 0.44 17.13 -7.45
CA GLU A 22 0.67 17.75 -8.76
C GLU A 22 1.88 17.11 -9.45
N GLN A 23 2.97 16.89 -8.72
CA GLN A 23 4.15 16.24 -9.25
C GLN A 23 3.88 14.77 -9.61
N ALA A 24 3.23 14.01 -8.72
CA ALA A 24 2.87 12.62 -8.98
C ALA A 24 1.86 12.43 -10.14
N ALA A 25 1.01 13.42 -10.39
CA ALA A 25 0.10 13.48 -11.52
C ALA A 25 0.85 13.79 -12.83
N ALA A 26 1.78 14.75 -12.79
CA ALA A 26 2.66 15.10 -13.91
C ALA A 26 3.54 13.92 -14.34
N ASP A 27 4.13 13.20 -13.37
CA ASP A 27 4.94 12.00 -13.63
C ASP A 27 4.15 10.89 -14.36
N ARG A 28 2.82 10.88 -14.19
CA ARG A 28 1.91 9.94 -14.84
C ARG A 28 1.18 10.52 -16.06
N GLY A 29 1.51 11.75 -16.47
CA GLY A 29 0.88 12.41 -17.62
C GLY A 29 -0.62 12.69 -17.45
N MET A 30 -1.11 12.82 -16.21
CA MET A 30 -2.52 13.01 -15.89
C MET A 30 -2.78 14.32 -15.14
N THR A 31 -4.02 14.76 -15.11
CA THR A 31 -4.42 15.95 -14.33
C THR A 31 -4.50 15.62 -12.84
N LEU A 32 -4.30 16.61 -11.98
CA LEU A 32 -4.39 16.45 -10.52
C LEU A 32 -5.72 15.81 -10.10
N SER A 33 -6.84 16.25 -10.70
CA SER A 33 -8.17 15.71 -10.41
C SER A 33 -8.33 14.25 -10.84
N ALA A 34 -7.72 13.85 -11.96
CA ALA A 34 -7.73 12.46 -12.40
C ALA A 34 -6.87 11.59 -11.46
N TYR A 35 -5.69 12.07 -11.10
CA TYR A 35 -4.79 11.39 -10.16
C TYR A 35 -5.43 11.18 -8.79
N LEU A 36 -6.09 12.20 -8.24
CA LEU A 36 -6.76 12.11 -6.94
C LEU A 36 -7.95 11.14 -6.98
N ARG A 37 -8.69 11.08 -8.10
CA ARG A 37 -9.78 10.12 -8.26
C ARG A 37 -9.25 8.68 -8.28
N ASP A 38 -8.28 8.40 -9.15
CA ASP A 38 -7.63 7.09 -9.22
C ASP A 38 -7.13 6.66 -7.84
N ARG A 39 -6.51 7.59 -7.12
CA ARG A 39 -5.97 7.30 -5.79
C ARG A 39 -7.06 6.98 -4.76
N LEU A 40 -8.17 7.71 -4.75
CA LEU A 40 -9.29 7.42 -3.86
C LEU A 40 -9.91 6.06 -4.17
N GLU A 41 -10.07 5.73 -5.46
CA GLU A 41 -10.57 4.42 -5.89
C GLU A 41 -9.60 3.27 -5.52
N ILE A 42 -8.27 3.51 -5.61
CA ILE A 42 -7.25 2.53 -5.22
C ILE A 42 -7.19 2.35 -3.69
N ASP A 43 -7.26 3.44 -2.91
CA ASP A 43 -7.21 3.36 -1.45
C ASP A 43 -8.41 2.57 -0.90
N ASP A 44 -9.60 2.70 -1.50
CA ASP A 44 -10.78 1.87 -1.18
C ASP A 44 -10.54 0.38 -1.50
N GLN A 45 -9.88 0.06 -2.61
CA GLN A 45 -9.52 -1.33 -2.95
C GLN A 45 -8.53 -1.94 -1.97
N VAL A 46 -7.59 -1.15 -1.43
CA VAL A 46 -6.63 -1.63 -0.43
C VAL A 46 -7.34 -1.98 0.87
N ALA A 47 -8.28 -1.15 1.33
CA ALA A 47 -9.06 -1.44 2.53
C ALA A 47 -9.89 -2.73 2.36
N GLU A 48 -10.50 -2.93 1.19
CA GLU A 48 -11.24 -4.14 0.86
C GLU A 48 -10.34 -5.38 0.81
N HIS A 49 -9.19 -5.33 0.13
CA HIS A 49 -8.24 -6.45 0.09
C HIS A 49 -7.72 -6.82 1.48
N VAL A 50 -7.48 -5.84 2.36
CA VAL A 50 -7.09 -6.09 3.77
C VAL A 50 -8.23 -6.77 4.55
N SER A 51 -9.48 -6.38 4.29
CA SER A 51 -10.66 -7.03 4.89
C SER A 51 -10.80 -8.48 4.46
N GLN A 52 -10.67 -8.74 3.15
CA GLN A 52 -10.72 -10.10 2.59
C GLN A 52 -9.58 -10.97 3.12
N LEU A 53 -8.37 -10.44 3.22
CA LEU A 53 -7.22 -11.13 3.79
C LEU A 53 -7.46 -11.52 5.26
N ARG A 54 -8.10 -10.65 6.05
CA ARG A 54 -8.50 -10.94 7.45
C ARG A 54 -9.53 -12.06 7.52
N LEU A 55 -10.50 -12.10 6.60
CA LEU A 55 -11.48 -13.18 6.51
C LEU A 55 -10.82 -14.52 6.16
N THR A 56 -9.98 -14.55 5.13
CA THR A 56 -9.23 -15.75 4.74
C THR A 56 -8.33 -16.27 5.88
N LEU A 57 -7.76 -15.36 6.66
CA LEU A 57 -7.00 -15.65 7.87
C LEU A 57 -7.82 -16.34 8.96
N LEU A 58 -9.02 -15.83 9.23
CA LEU A 58 -9.93 -16.41 10.22
C LEU A 58 -10.40 -17.82 9.80
N ASP A 59 -10.66 -18.01 8.50
CA ASP A 59 -11.03 -19.31 7.94
C ASP A 59 -9.86 -20.31 7.96
N SER A 60 -8.63 -19.84 7.76
CA SER A 60 -7.42 -20.67 7.81
C SER A 60 -7.05 -21.13 9.23
N GLY A 61 -7.63 -20.51 10.27
CA GLY A 61 -7.42 -20.86 11.68
C GLY A 61 -8.16 -22.12 12.16
N VAL A 62 -9.03 -22.72 11.33
CA VAL A 62 -9.90 -23.83 11.76
C VAL A 62 -9.23 -25.21 11.66
N GLY A 63 -7.97 -25.33 11.23
CA GLY A 63 -7.29 -26.64 11.25
C GLY A 63 -5.80 -26.62 10.96
N GLY A 64 -4.99 -26.68 12.01
CA GLY A 64 -3.64 -27.26 11.94
C GLY A 64 -2.47 -26.28 11.79
N GLN A 65 -1.71 -26.15 12.88
CA GLN A 65 -0.40 -25.51 13.07
C GLN A 65 -0.25 -24.01 12.71
N PRO A 66 0.17 -23.17 13.69
CA PRO A 66 0.18 -21.70 13.56
C PRO A 66 1.28 -21.14 12.64
N ASP A 67 2.29 -21.93 12.27
CA ASP A 67 3.50 -21.40 11.61
C ASP A 67 3.47 -21.48 10.07
N ALA A 68 2.67 -22.38 9.49
CA ALA A 68 2.60 -22.54 8.04
C ALA A 68 1.56 -21.63 7.37
N SER A 69 0.55 -21.18 8.11
CA SER A 69 -0.57 -20.38 7.59
C SER A 69 -0.26 -18.88 7.49
N LEU A 70 0.69 -18.36 8.28
CA LEU A 70 1.01 -16.93 8.34
C LEU A 70 2.03 -16.47 7.29
N LEU A 71 2.85 -17.39 6.77
CA LEU A 71 3.92 -17.05 5.84
C LEU A 71 3.42 -16.42 4.51
N PRO A 72 2.35 -16.92 3.86
CA PRO A 72 1.80 -16.27 2.66
C PRO A 72 1.34 -14.82 2.92
N ILE A 73 0.77 -14.58 4.09
CA ILE A 73 0.23 -13.27 4.48
C ILE A 73 1.34 -12.30 4.84
N LEU A 74 2.35 -12.75 5.58
CA LEU A 74 3.55 -11.97 5.84
C LEU A 74 4.26 -11.61 4.55
N LEU A 75 4.31 -12.53 3.58
CA LEU A 75 4.88 -12.30 2.26
C LEU A 75 4.06 -11.26 1.48
N GLU A 76 2.73 -11.39 1.46
CA GLU A 76 1.85 -10.45 0.76
C GLU A 76 1.90 -9.05 1.38
N MET A 77 1.84 -8.93 2.70
CA MET A 77 2.02 -7.66 3.40
C MET A 77 3.38 -7.05 3.06
N LEU A 78 4.47 -7.84 3.06
CA LEU A 78 5.80 -7.35 2.73
C LEU A 78 5.91 -6.88 1.27
N LEU A 79 5.27 -7.56 0.33
CA LEU A 79 5.20 -7.17 -1.08
C LEU A 79 4.38 -5.89 -1.29
N LEU A 80 3.24 -5.76 -0.61
CA LEU A 80 2.41 -4.55 -0.62
C LEU A 80 3.16 -3.37 -0.03
N THR A 81 3.75 -3.51 1.16
CA THR A 81 4.55 -2.45 1.80
C THR A 81 5.74 -2.02 0.93
N ARG A 82 6.40 -2.97 0.26
CA ARG A 82 7.50 -2.68 -0.68
C ARG A 82 7.05 -1.85 -1.89
N ARG A 83 5.83 -2.04 -2.39
CA ARG A 83 5.29 -1.27 -3.53
C ARG A 83 5.04 0.21 -3.17
N HIS A 84 4.78 0.49 -1.90
CA HIS A 84 4.42 1.83 -1.42
C HIS A 84 5.57 2.56 -0.70
N SER A 85 6.69 1.89 -0.44
CA SER A 85 7.83 2.47 0.25
C SER A 85 8.87 3.02 -0.73
N PRO A 86 9.35 4.27 -0.58
CA PRO A 86 10.46 4.77 -1.38
C PRO A 86 11.75 4.00 -1.05
N PRO A 87 12.72 3.95 -1.98
CA PRO A 87 13.93 3.15 -1.81
C PRO A 87 14.82 3.60 -0.63
N GLY A 88 14.68 4.84 -0.17
CA GLY A 88 15.36 5.35 1.03
C GLY A 88 14.88 4.69 2.32
N ASP A 89 13.57 4.48 2.45
CA ASP A 89 12.97 3.90 3.66
C ASP A 89 13.33 2.42 3.80
N LEU A 90 13.41 1.70 2.68
CA LEU A 90 13.89 0.30 2.66
C LEU A 90 15.35 0.18 3.14
N ARG A 91 16.22 1.14 2.79
CA ARG A 91 17.60 1.14 3.28
C ARG A 91 17.66 1.42 4.78
N ALA A 92 16.86 2.36 5.28
CA ALA A 92 16.78 2.65 6.71
C ALA A 92 16.32 1.43 7.51
N VAL A 93 15.31 0.71 7.02
CA VAL A 93 14.83 -0.54 7.65
C VAL A 93 15.91 -1.62 7.62
N HIS A 94 16.62 -1.81 6.51
CA HIS A 94 17.72 -2.78 6.44
C HIS A 94 18.85 -2.47 7.43
N LEU A 95 19.24 -1.18 7.56
CA LEU A 95 20.25 -0.76 8.53
C LEU A 95 19.80 -0.99 9.97
N GLU A 96 18.52 -0.76 10.27
CA GLU A 96 17.96 -1.02 11.59
C GLU A 96 17.92 -2.53 11.91
N LEU A 97 17.60 -3.37 10.92
CA LEU A 97 17.68 -4.82 11.07
C LEU A 97 19.11 -5.30 11.31
N GLU A 98 20.08 -4.78 10.54
CA GLU A 98 21.51 -5.07 10.74
C GLU A 98 21.99 -4.63 12.12
N ARG A 99 21.55 -3.47 12.61
CA ARG A 99 21.82 -2.98 13.98
C ARG A 99 21.27 -3.92 15.06
N GLN A 100 20.14 -4.57 14.78
CA GLN A 100 19.53 -5.58 15.65
C GLN A 100 20.13 -6.98 15.48
N GLY A 101 21.17 -7.12 14.64
CA GLY A 101 21.83 -8.40 14.37
C GLY A 101 21.06 -9.32 13.41
N VAL A 102 20.00 -8.81 12.77
CA VAL A 102 19.21 -9.53 11.79
C VAL A 102 19.72 -9.17 10.39
N THR A 103 20.45 -10.08 9.76
CA THR A 103 20.91 -9.88 8.37
C THR A 103 19.77 -10.13 7.38
N PRO A 104 19.30 -9.11 6.64
CA PRO A 104 18.16 -9.25 5.73
C PRO A 104 18.46 -10.08 4.46
N ARG A 105 19.74 -10.38 4.19
CA ARG A 105 20.17 -11.27 3.10
C ARG A 105 21.15 -12.32 3.62
N SER A 106 20.63 -13.47 4.02
CA SER A 106 21.41 -14.71 4.06
C SER A 106 21.19 -15.42 2.72
N LEU A 107 21.94 -15.02 1.70
CA LEU A 107 22.14 -15.85 0.51
C LEU A 107 23.39 -16.69 0.80
N LYS A 108 23.17 -17.99 1.04
CA LYS A 108 24.21 -19.00 0.77
C LYS A 108 24.28 -19.26 -0.72
#